data_AF-A0A2D7ESQ2-F1
#
_entry.id   AF-A0A2D7ESQ2-F1
#
_cell.length_a   1.000
_cell.length_b   1.000
_cell.length_c   1.000
_cell.angle_alpha   90.00
_cell.angle_beta   90.00
_cell.angle_gamma   90.00
#
_symmetry.space_group_name_H-M   'P 1'
#
loop_
_entity.id
_entity.type
_entity.pdbx_description
1 polymer ?
#
loop_
_entity_poly.entity_id
_entity_poly.type
_entity_poly.pdbx_seq_one_letter_code
_entity_poly.pdbx_strand_id
1 'polypeptide(L)'
;MTLAPSKRVGGLSMAEDSFVLQNIPKTGLLLIGIGPGSVGGMSLEAIEAAKMADHRRYEAYTALWPSEELELLESTIGPIERVMRPEVEQPDEIFALARSSLVALLVVGDPLQATTHVDLQLQALEHNIECKVFHGVSITTIVTGAVGLSNYRFGRQTTVTYPYGGWIATSPLEVIAVNRFRGLHTLVLLDLDPTGQGTGDQKPMKPSDAKRSIELMWDKLDEGLKQFAEPTESSLIASQQVAFKSFLEGEKDNLPIVLCSDMGTQEQKIILTNLEGLGNLEGGRLNCLIMPASTSEVEDKALLRWKQE
;
A
#
# COMPACT_ATOMS: atom_id res chain seq x y z
N MET A 1 -36.50 31.75 -40.96
CA MET A 1 -35.65 31.05 -39.98
C MET A 1 -36.39 31.04 -38.66
N THR A 2 -36.95 29.90 -38.31
CA THR A 2 -37.77 29.70 -37.11
C THR A 2 -36.84 29.23 -35.99
N LEU A 3 -36.68 30.04 -34.94
CA LEU A 3 -35.89 29.70 -33.75
C LEU A 3 -36.66 28.66 -32.93
N ALA A 4 -36.03 27.53 -32.62
CA ALA A 4 -36.57 26.51 -31.74
C ALA A 4 -36.51 26.96 -30.27
N PRO A 5 -37.56 26.73 -29.46
CA PRO A 5 -37.54 27.07 -28.06
C PRO A 5 -36.64 26.12 -27.25
N SER A 6 -35.84 26.71 -26.36
CA SER A 6 -34.99 26.03 -25.39
C SER A 6 -35.79 25.01 -24.57
N LYS A 7 -35.40 23.73 -24.64
CA LYS A 7 -35.88 22.71 -23.72
C LYS A 7 -35.34 23.04 -22.33
N ARG A 8 -36.26 23.14 -21.37
CA ARG A 8 -36.02 23.37 -19.94
C ARG A 8 -34.77 22.65 -19.45
N VAL A 9 -33.91 23.41 -18.79
CA VAL A 9 -32.81 22.95 -17.94
C VAL A 9 -33.42 22.11 -16.80
N GLY A 10 -33.51 20.81 -17.02
CA GLY A 10 -33.54 19.85 -15.92
C GLY A 10 -32.13 19.82 -15.36
N GLY A 11 -31.92 20.51 -14.24
CA GLY A 11 -30.68 20.40 -13.50
C GLY A 11 -30.35 18.92 -13.27
N LEU A 12 -29.08 18.58 -13.44
CA LEU A 12 -28.53 17.28 -13.06
C LEU A 12 -28.74 17.11 -11.55
N SER A 13 -29.91 16.61 -11.16
CA SER A 13 -30.15 16.09 -9.83
C SER A 13 -29.36 14.80 -9.74
N MET A 14 -28.14 14.88 -9.23
CA MET A 14 -27.31 13.75 -8.79
C MET A 14 -27.82 13.15 -7.47
N ALA A 15 -29.02 13.51 -7.02
CA ALA A 15 -29.63 12.93 -5.83
C ALA A 15 -30.47 11.72 -6.24
N GLU A 16 -29.82 10.56 -6.27
CA GLU A 16 -30.51 9.29 -6.06
C GLU A 16 -30.70 9.16 -4.54
N ASP A 17 -31.94 9.34 -4.06
CA ASP A 17 -32.31 9.31 -2.63
C ASP A 17 -32.33 7.88 -2.03
N SER A 18 -31.73 6.89 -2.70
CA SER A 18 -31.78 5.49 -2.31
C SER A 18 -30.53 4.75 -2.80
N PHE A 19 -29.53 4.55 -1.92
CA PHE A 19 -28.43 3.62 -2.18
C PHE A 19 -28.97 2.18 -2.14
N VAL A 20 -29.41 1.66 -3.29
CA VAL A 20 -29.61 0.22 -3.46
C VAL A 20 -28.32 -0.35 -4.02
N LEU A 21 -27.61 -1.13 -3.21
CA LEU A 21 -26.52 -1.98 -3.71
C LEU A 21 -27.11 -2.97 -4.72
N GLN A 22 -26.99 -2.66 -6.00
CA GLN A 22 -27.46 -3.55 -7.04
C GLN A 22 -26.54 -4.77 -7.13
N ASN A 23 -27.15 -5.96 -7.17
CA ASN A 23 -26.50 -7.24 -7.46
C ASN A 23 -25.63 -7.84 -6.35
N ILE A 24 -25.81 -7.54 -5.06
CA ILE A 24 -25.11 -8.33 -4.01
C ILE A 24 -25.57 -9.80 -4.08
N PRO A 25 -24.65 -10.77 -4.17
CA PRO A 25 -25.03 -12.17 -4.21
C PRO A 25 -25.62 -12.61 -2.87
N LYS A 26 -26.49 -13.63 -2.90
CA LYS A 26 -27.05 -14.19 -1.66
C LYS A 26 -26.00 -14.93 -0.83
N THR A 27 -25.01 -15.51 -1.50
CA THR A 27 -23.90 -16.26 -0.93
C THR A 27 -22.65 -15.93 -1.74
N GLY A 28 -21.50 -15.84 -1.09
CA GLY A 28 -20.26 -15.55 -1.79
C GLY A 28 -19.28 -14.81 -0.90
N LEU A 29 -18.23 -14.29 -1.51
CA LEU A 29 -17.18 -13.53 -0.85
C LEU A 29 -17.21 -12.06 -1.28
N LEU A 30 -17.18 -11.16 -0.32
CA LEU A 30 -17.01 -9.72 -0.53
C LEU A 30 -15.64 -9.32 -0.02
N LEU A 31 -14.74 -8.90 -0.90
CA LEU A 31 -13.46 -8.28 -0.53
C LEU A 31 -13.70 -6.78 -0.35
N ILE A 32 -13.57 -6.28 0.88
CA ILE A 32 -13.97 -4.91 1.22
C ILE A 32 -12.77 -4.14 1.75
N GLY A 33 -12.37 -3.10 1.01
CA GLY A 33 -11.38 -2.14 1.48
C GLY A 33 -11.95 -1.21 2.52
N ILE A 34 -11.39 -1.23 3.73
CA ILE A 34 -11.83 -0.37 4.84
C ILE A 34 -11.04 0.95 4.95
N GLY A 35 -10.09 1.17 4.04
CA GLY A 35 -9.17 2.31 4.15
C GLY A 35 -8.16 2.15 5.29
N PRO A 36 -7.26 3.13 5.51
CA PRO A 36 -6.14 2.98 6.44
C PRO A 36 -6.42 3.43 7.87
N GLY A 37 -7.50 4.20 8.11
CA GLY A 37 -7.54 5.06 9.29
C GLY A 37 -8.85 5.17 10.05
N SER A 38 -10.00 5.27 9.38
CA SER A 38 -11.27 5.46 10.08
C SER A 38 -12.46 4.91 9.32
N VAL A 39 -13.54 4.58 10.04
CA VAL A 39 -14.83 4.16 9.45
C VAL A 39 -15.36 5.23 8.51
N GLY A 40 -15.18 6.51 8.84
CA GLY A 40 -15.59 7.63 7.98
C GLY A 40 -14.81 7.74 6.66
N GLY A 41 -13.66 7.07 6.56
CA GLY A 41 -12.88 6.96 5.33
C GLY A 41 -13.33 5.84 4.38
N MET A 42 -14.26 4.98 4.81
CA MET A 42 -14.83 3.93 3.97
C MET A 42 -15.82 4.53 2.96
N SER A 43 -15.93 3.89 1.79
CA SER A 43 -17.02 4.22 0.87
C SER A 43 -18.37 3.79 1.48
N LEU A 44 -19.42 4.56 1.18
CA LEU A 44 -20.78 4.20 1.60
C LEU A 44 -21.16 2.80 1.07
N GLU A 45 -20.73 2.49 -0.15
CA GLU A 45 -20.94 1.19 -0.79
C GLU A 45 -20.30 0.04 0.02
N ALA A 46 -19.06 0.21 0.48
CA ALA A 46 -18.35 -0.78 1.30
C ALA A 46 -19.03 -1.01 2.66
N ILE A 47 -19.49 0.06 3.33
CA ILE A 47 -20.18 -0.04 4.62
C ILE A 47 -21.49 -0.83 4.46
N GLU A 48 -22.30 -0.49 3.47
CA GLU A 48 -23.57 -1.17 3.25
C GLU A 48 -23.37 -2.63 2.83
N ALA A 49 -22.35 -2.93 2.01
CA ALA A 49 -22.01 -4.29 1.62
C ALA A 49 -21.58 -5.14 2.84
N ALA A 50 -20.78 -4.56 3.74
CA ALA A 50 -20.36 -5.21 4.97
C ALA A 50 -21.55 -5.48 5.93
N LYS A 51 -22.51 -4.55 6.03
CA LYS A 51 -23.76 -4.75 6.79
C LYS A 51 -24.62 -5.89 6.25
N MET A 52 -24.61 -6.10 4.93
CA MET A 52 -25.37 -7.19 4.31
C MET A 52 -24.76 -8.58 4.51
N ALA A 53 -23.46 -8.67 4.80
CA ALA A 53 -22.79 -9.96 5.01
C ALA A 53 -23.29 -10.68 6.27
N ASP A 54 -23.41 -12.00 6.19
CA ASP A 54 -23.76 -12.86 7.35
C ASP A 54 -22.56 -13.04 8.29
N HIS A 55 -21.35 -13.08 7.72
CA HIS A 55 -20.09 -13.21 8.44
C HIS A 55 -19.12 -12.11 8.01
N ARG A 56 -18.40 -11.51 8.97
CA ARG A 56 -17.35 -10.53 8.69
C ARG A 56 -16.03 -11.04 9.26
N ARG A 57 -15.02 -11.08 8.41
CA ARG A 57 -13.63 -11.46 8.72
C ARG A 57 -12.77 -10.22 8.58
N TYR A 58 -11.98 -9.89 9.58
CA TYR A 58 -10.97 -8.82 9.49
C TYR A 58 -9.59 -9.46 9.39
N GLU A 59 -8.94 -9.29 8.24
CA GLU A 59 -7.57 -9.75 8.09
C GLU A 59 -6.61 -8.69 8.65
N ALA A 60 -5.85 -9.10 9.65
CA ALA A 60 -5.01 -8.17 10.41
C ALA A 60 -3.54 -8.21 9.99
N TYR A 61 -3.15 -9.02 9.00
CA TYR A 61 -1.74 -9.32 8.71
C TYR A 61 -1.13 -8.46 7.61
N THR A 62 -1.93 -7.85 6.76
CA THR A 62 -1.44 -6.90 5.74
C THR A 62 -1.29 -5.48 6.25
N ALA A 63 -2.01 -5.08 7.30
CA ALA A 63 -1.84 -3.81 8.02
C ALA A 63 -2.69 -3.77 9.29
N LEU A 64 -2.27 -2.91 10.22
CA LEU A 64 -2.96 -2.66 11.50
C LEU A 64 -3.94 -1.50 11.39
N TRP A 65 -5.14 -1.67 11.95
CA TRP A 65 -6.14 -0.61 12.07
C TRP A 65 -6.29 -0.13 13.52
N PRO A 66 -6.62 1.15 13.80
CA PRO A 66 -6.80 1.63 15.17
C PRO A 66 -7.90 0.84 15.90
N SER A 67 -7.64 0.44 17.15
CA SER A 67 -8.59 -0.38 17.93
C SER A 67 -9.94 0.30 18.13
N GLU A 68 -9.93 1.60 18.44
CA GLU A 68 -11.15 2.40 18.63
C GLU A 68 -12.02 2.46 17.36
N GLU A 69 -11.38 2.52 16.19
CA GLU A 69 -12.06 2.52 14.88
C GLU A 69 -12.57 1.13 14.50
N LEU A 70 -11.86 0.06 14.91
CA LEU A 70 -12.34 -1.31 14.73
C LEU A 70 -13.59 -1.58 15.59
N GLU A 71 -13.61 -1.12 16.84
CA GLU A 71 -14.79 -1.17 17.72
C GLU A 71 -15.97 -0.39 17.13
N LEU A 72 -15.71 0.82 16.61
CA LEU A 72 -16.71 1.61 15.92
C LEU A 72 -17.25 0.88 14.67
N LEU A 73 -16.37 0.25 13.88
CA LEU A 73 -16.77 -0.51 12.71
C LEU A 73 -17.67 -1.69 13.13
N GLU A 74 -17.25 -2.48 14.12
CA GLU A 74 -18.02 -3.62 14.62
C GLU A 74 -19.42 -3.18 15.11
N SER A 75 -19.52 -2.03 15.80
CA SER A 75 -20.82 -1.47 16.20
C SER A 75 -21.69 -1.02 15.01
N THR A 76 -21.06 -0.71 13.87
CA THR A 76 -21.72 -0.19 12.66
C THR A 76 -22.18 -1.30 11.70
N ILE A 77 -21.34 -2.33 11.52
CA ILE A 77 -21.58 -3.40 10.55
C ILE A 77 -21.96 -4.73 11.20
N GLY A 78 -21.81 -4.86 12.52
CA GLY A 78 -22.03 -6.10 13.28
C GLY A 78 -20.73 -6.86 13.57
N PRO A 79 -20.82 -8.02 14.25
CA PRO A 79 -19.66 -8.72 14.81
C PRO A 79 -18.57 -9.05 13.78
N ILE A 80 -17.32 -8.87 14.17
CA ILE A 80 -16.13 -9.07 13.34
C ILE A 80 -15.25 -10.16 13.96
N GLU A 81 -14.82 -11.12 13.15
CA GLU A 81 -13.86 -12.14 13.57
C GLU A 81 -12.49 -11.86 12.93
N ARG A 82 -11.45 -11.74 13.76
CA ARG A 82 -10.09 -11.52 13.28
C ARG A 82 -9.52 -12.81 12.68
N VAL A 83 -8.93 -12.71 11.50
CA VAL A 83 -8.24 -13.81 10.79
C VAL A 83 -6.80 -13.42 10.45
N MET A 84 -5.94 -14.43 10.29
CA MET A 84 -4.52 -14.26 9.97
C MET A 84 -4.16 -14.89 8.63
N ARG A 85 -2.93 -14.72 8.17
CA ARG A 85 -2.49 -15.15 6.83
C ARG A 85 -2.86 -16.59 6.46
N PRO A 86 -2.65 -17.61 7.33
CA PRO A 86 -2.94 -18.99 6.95
C PRO A 86 -4.40 -19.21 6.54
N GLU A 87 -5.35 -18.58 7.23
CA GLU A 87 -6.79 -18.72 6.95
C GLU A 87 -7.22 -18.00 5.67
N VAL A 88 -6.45 -16.98 5.24
CA VAL A 88 -6.75 -16.20 4.03
C VAL A 88 -6.06 -16.78 2.80
N GLU A 89 -4.82 -17.24 2.94
CA GLU A 89 -4.05 -17.86 1.85
C GLU A 89 -4.41 -19.35 1.64
N GLN A 90 -4.97 -20.01 2.67
CA GLN A 90 -5.59 -21.34 2.59
C GLN A 90 -7.07 -21.23 2.97
N PRO A 91 -7.93 -20.72 2.06
CA PRO A 91 -9.26 -20.22 2.40
C PRO A 91 -10.34 -21.31 2.54
N ASP A 92 -9.98 -22.52 2.93
CA ASP A 92 -10.91 -23.66 3.02
C ASP A 92 -12.15 -23.34 3.87
N GLU A 93 -11.96 -22.73 5.04
CA GLU A 93 -13.03 -22.35 5.96
C GLU A 93 -13.86 -21.17 5.44
N ILE A 94 -13.20 -20.13 4.92
CA ILE A 94 -13.86 -18.95 4.33
C ILE A 94 -14.74 -19.38 3.15
N PHE A 95 -14.23 -20.28 2.30
CA PHE A 95 -14.95 -20.80 1.15
C PHE A 95 -16.09 -21.73 1.53
N ALA A 96 -15.92 -22.56 2.57
CA ALA A 96 -17.01 -23.38 3.08
C ALA A 96 -18.20 -22.51 3.55
N LEU A 97 -17.92 -21.41 4.26
CA LEU A 97 -18.94 -20.43 4.65
C LEU A 97 -19.57 -19.76 3.41
N ALA A 98 -18.73 -19.20 2.53
CA ALA A 98 -19.17 -18.43 1.35
C ALA A 98 -20.04 -19.23 0.35
N ARG A 99 -20.04 -20.56 0.40
CA ARG A 99 -20.96 -21.40 -0.39
C ARG A 99 -22.41 -21.33 0.09
N SER A 100 -22.63 -21.01 1.36
CA SER A 100 -23.95 -21.08 2.01
C SER A 100 -24.39 -19.76 2.64
N SER A 101 -23.48 -18.80 2.78
CA SER A 101 -23.72 -17.48 3.34
C SER A 101 -22.90 -16.42 2.60
N LEU A 102 -23.20 -15.15 2.88
CA LEU A 102 -22.44 -14.01 2.38
C LEU A 102 -21.33 -13.67 3.38
N VAL A 103 -20.07 -13.76 2.95
CA VAL A 103 -18.90 -13.53 3.79
C VAL A 103 -18.20 -12.25 3.34
N ALA A 104 -17.97 -11.31 4.24
CA ALA A 104 -17.12 -10.15 3.99
C ALA A 104 -15.72 -10.38 4.57
N LEU A 105 -14.70 -10.20 3.75
CA LEU A 105 -13.31 -10.07 4.17
C LEU A 105 -12.91 -8.59 4.12
N LEU A 106 -12.73 -8.01 5.30
CA LEU A 106 -12.36 -6.62 5.54
C LEU A 106 -10.83 -6.51 5.48
N VAL A 107 -10.34 -5.70 4.55
CA VAL A 107 -8.91 -5.48 4.26
C VAL A 107 -8.56 -4.03 4.49
N VAL A 108 -7.52 -3.76 5.30
CA VAL A 108 -7.03 -2.39 5.52
C VAL A 108 -6.52 -1.80 4.21
N GLY A 109 -6.97 -0.58 3.89
CA GLY A 109 -6.67 0.06 2.61
C GLY A 109 -7.59 -0.42 1.49
N ASP A 110 -7.02 -0.93 0.41
CA ASP A 110 -7.74 -1.49 -0.74
C ASP A 110 -7.37 -2.96 -0.94
N PRO A 111 -8.33 -3.88 -1.16
CA PRO A 111 -8.04 -5.30 -1.21
C PRO A 111 -7.05 -5.69 -2.31
N LEU A 112 -6.96 -4.93 -3.41
CA LEU A 112 -6.14 -5.26 -4.56
C LEU A 112 -4.92 -4.33 -4.74
N GLN A 113 -4.57 -3.56 -3.71
CA GLN A 113 -3.38 -2.70 -3.72
C GLN A 113 -2.36 -3.18 -2.70
N ALA A 114 -1.18 -3.58 -3.18
CA ALA A 114 -0.07 -4.06 -2.35
C ALA A 114 -0.41 -5.28 -1.47
N THR A 115 -1.28 -6.16 -1.98
CA THR A 115 -1.62 -7.44 -1.33
C THR A 115 -1.62 -8.58 -2.36
N THR A 116 -1.82 -9.81 -1.88
CA THR A 116 -1.99 -11.02 -2.70
C THR A 116 -3.44 -11.44 -2.90
N HIS A 117 -4.44 -10.64 -2.47
CA HIS A 117 -5.86 -11.05 -2.50
C HIS A 117 -6.45 -11.25 -3.90
N VAL A 118 -5.74 -10.87 -4.97
CA VAL A 118 -6.10 -11.31 -6.34
C VAL A 118 -6.08 -12.83 -6.46
N ASP A 119 -5.16 -13.51 -5.76
CA ASP A 119 -5.09 -14.97 -5.71
C ASP A 119 -6.36 -15.56 -5.07
N LEU A 120 -6.80 -14.98 -3.94
CA LEU A 120 -8.06 -15.37 -3.29
C LEU A 120 -9.28 -15.20 -4.22
N GLN A 121 -9.32 -14.13 -5.03
CA GLN A 121 -10.36 -13.93 -6.04
C GLN A 121 -10.33 -15.01 -7.13
N LEU A 122 -9.14 -15.39 -7.60
CA LEU A 122 -8.96 -16.46 -8.59
C LEU A 122 -9.36 -17.83 -8.03
N GLN A 123 -8.93 -18.15 -6.81
CA GLN A 123 -9.32 -19.38 -6.12
C GLN A 123 -10.85 -19.43 -5.92
N ALA A 124 -11.49 -18.33 -5.52
CA ALA A 124 -12.95 -18.28 -5.38
C ALA A 124 -13.66 -18.61 -6.71
N LEU A 125 -13.16 -18.07 -7.83
CA LEU A 125 -13.67 -18.37 -9.16
C LEU A 125 -13.53 -19.87 -9.52
N GLU A 126 -12.37 -20.48 -9.26
CA GLU A 126 -12.15 -21.91 -9.47
C GLU A 126 -13.10 -22.79 -8.66
N HIS A 127 -13.46 -22.32 -7.46
CA HIS A 127 -14.40 -22.98 -6.56
C HIS A 127 -15.89 -22.67 -6.83
N ASN A 128 -16.19 -21.91 -7.89
CA ASN A 128 -17.52 -21.40 -8.26
C ASN A 128 -18.18 -20.57 -7.14
N ILE A 129 -17.40 -19.77 -6.44
CA ILE A 129 -17.85 -18.83 -5.42
C ILE A 129 -17.82 -17.43 -6.04
N GLU A 130 -18.97 -16.74 -6.04
CA GLU A 130 -19.02 -15.36 -6.52
C GLU A 130 -18.20 -14.47 -5.59
N CYS A 131 -17.23 -13.74 -6.14
CA CYS A 131 -16.35 -12.85 -5.40
C CYS A 131 -16.51 -11.42 -5.92
N LYS A 132 -16.94 -10.49 -5.06
CA LYS A 132 -17.07 -9.06 -5.38
C LYS A 132 -16.08 -8.22 -4.62
N VAL A 133 -15.57 -7.16 -5.24
CA VAL A 133 -14.59 -6.26 -4.65
C VAL A 133 -15.20 -4.89 -4.46
N PHE A 134 -15.10 -4.37 -3.24
CA PHE A 134 -15.41 -2.99 -2.88
C PHE A 134 -14.09 -2.29 -2.58
N HIS A 135 -13.74 -1.36 -3.45
CA HIS A 135 -12.47 -0.63 -3.36
C HIS A 135 -12.46 0.33 -2.17
N GLY A 136 -11.26 0.50 -1.62
CA GLY A 136 -10.99 1.38 -0.48
C GLY A 136 -9.91 2.40 -0.82
N VAL A 137 -9.74 3.39 0.05
CA VAL A 137 -8.62 4.33 -0.09
C VAL A 137 -7.32 3.61 0.32
N SER A 138 -6.37 3.48 -0.59
CA SER A 138 -5.08 2.85 -0.31
C SER A 138 -3.99 3.87 0.06
N ILE A 139 -3.00 3.40 0.83
CA ILE A 139 -1.77 4.15 1.11
C ILE A 139 -1.10 4.61 -0.18
N THR A 140 -1.15 3.79 -1.25
CA THR A 140 -0.53 4.08 -2.54
C THR A 140 -1.09 5.35 -3.17
N THR A 141 -2.37 5.65 -2.96
CA THR A 141 -3.03 6.86 -3.46
C THR A 141 -2.80 8.05 -2.52
N ILE A 142 -2.88 7.82 -1.20
CA ILE A 142 -2.76 8.90 -0.20
C ILE A 142 -1.38 9.55 -0.28
N VAL A 143 -0.31 8.74 -0.24
CA VAL A 143 1.05 9.28 -0.13
C VAL A 143 1.50 9.97 -1.38
N THR A 144 1.22 9.42 -2.57
CA THR A 144 1.60 10.05 -3.83
C THR A 144 0.87 11.38 -4.01
N GLY A 145 -0.40 11.47 -3.57
CA GLY A 145 -1.17 12.71 -3.57
C GLY A 145 -0.75 13.74 -2.50
N ALA A 146 -0.27 13.30 -1.34
CA ALA A 146 -0.03 14.17 -0.19
C ALA A 146 1.38 14.80 -0.18
N VAL A 147 2.40 14.08 -0.63
CA VAL A 147 3.81 14.51 -0.49
C VAL A 147 4.18 15.72 -1.35
N GLY A 148 3.38 16.02 -2.39
CA GLY A 148 3.58 17.17 -3.28
C GLY A 148 4.54 16.92 -4.45
N LEU A 149 4.90 15.65 -4.69
CA LEU A 149 5.61 15.23 -5.89
C LEU A 149 4.64 14.98 -7.04
N SER A 150 5.12 15.06 -8.28
CA SER A 150 4.28 14.78 -9.44
C SER A 150 3.88 13.30 -9.46
N ASN A 151 2.57 13.02 -9.41
CA ASN A 151 2.02 11.67 -9.51
C ASN A 151 2.49 10.92 -10.79
N TYR A 152 2.65 11.64 -11.90
CA TYR A 152 3.13 11.07 -13.17
C TYR A 152 4.61 10.64 -13.14
N ARG A 153 5.34 11.03 -12.10
CA ARG A 153 6.75 10.72 -11.92
C ARG A 153 6.99 9.65 -10.86
N PHE A 154 5.97 8.94 -10.40
CA PHE A 154 6.16 7.73 -9.61
C PHE A 154 6.44 6.52 -10.51
N GLY A 155 7.53 5.81 -10.21
CA GLY A 155 7.94 4.60 -10.90
C GLY A 155 7.40 3.33 -10.25
N ARG A 156 8.09 2.21 -10.49
CA ARG A 156 7.74 0.93 -9.89
C ARG A 156 7.87 1.01 -8.36
N GLN A 157 6.84 0.62 -7.63
CA GLN A 157 6.86 0.57 -6.16
C GLN A 157 7.66 -0.67 -5.69
N THR A 158 8.13 -0.64 -4.45
CA THR A 158 8.83 -1.78 -3.85
C THR A 158 8.58 -1.87 -2.35
N THR A 159 8.94 -3.00 -1.74
CA THR A 159 8.85 -3.21 -0.29
C THR A 159 10.23 -3.49 0.28
N VAL A 160 10.64 -2.77 1.32
CA VAL A 160 11.84 -3.09 2.11
C VAL A 160 11.46 -4.09 3.18
N THR A 161 12.11 -5.24 3.18
CA THR A 161 11.89 -6.34 4.14
C THR A 161 12.96 -6.38 5.22
N TYR A 162 12.64 -7.04 6.33
CA TYR A 162 13.68 -7.41 7.28
C TYR A 162 14.68 -8.41 6.64
N PRO A 163 15.94 -8.45 7.09
CA PRO A 163 16.86 -9.52 6.74
C PRO A 163 16.41 -10.84 7.39
N TYR A 164 15.96 -11.80 6.59
CA TYR A 164 15.47 -13.08 7.09
C TYR A 164 16.59 -14.12 7.14
N GLY A 165 16.90 -14.64 8.34
CA GLY A 165 17.91 -15.69 8.48
C GLY A 165 19.30 -15.32 7.92
N GLY A 166 19.64 -14.02 7.91
CA GLY A 166 20.87 -13.51 7.32
C GLY A 166 20.81 -13.24 5.81
N TRP A 167 19.70 -13.57 5.14
CA TRP A 167 19.48 -13.23 3.73
C TRP A 167 19.04 -11.76 3.59
N ILE A 168 19.77 -11.02 2.77
CA ILE A 168 19.48 -9.62 2.43
C ILE A 168 18.98 -9.58 0.98
N ALA A 169 17.74 -9.19 0.75
CA ALA A 169 17.18 -9.01 -0.59
C ALA A 169 17.56 -7.63 -1.15
N THR A 170 18.35 -7.57 -2.22
CA THR A 170 18.79 -6.30 -2.85
C THR A 170 17.78 -5.70 -3.81
N SER A 171 16.80 -6.50 -4.27
CA SER A 171 15.78 -6.09 -5.24
C SER A 171 15.09 -4.75 -4.92
N PRO A 172 14.76 -4.40 -3.67
CA PRO A 172 14.17 -3.10 -3.37
C PRO A 172 15.09 -1.93 -3.73
N LEU A 173 16.37 -2.02 -3.39
CA LEU A 173 17.34 -0.98 -3.70
C LEU A 173 17.64 -0.91 -5.19
N GLU A 174 17.64 -2.04 -5.89
CA GLU A 174 17.74 -2.09 -7.35
C GLU A 174 16.57 -1.34 -8.04
N VAL A 175 15.34 -1.53 -7.55
CA VAL A 175 14.15 -0.81 -8.06
C VAL A 175 14.30 0.69 -7.82
N ILE A 176 14.73 1.10 -6.62
CA ILE A 176 14.98 2.51 -6.28
C ILE A 176 16.03 3.11 -7.22
N ALA A 177 17.15 2.42 -7.43
CA ALA A 177 18.23 2.88 -8.30
C ALA A 177 17.77 3.07 -9.76
N VAL A 178 17.03 2.09 -10.31
CA VAL A 178 16.50 2.17 -11.69
C VAL A 178 15.47 3.29 -11.84
N ASN A 179 14.56 3.42 -10.88
CA ASN A 179 13.58 4.52 -10.90
C ASN A 179 14.29 5.88 -10.86
N ARG A 180 15.25 6.06 -9.94
CA ARG A 180 16.00 7.31 -9.80
C ARG A 180 16.80 7.65 -11.05
N PHE A 181 17.47 6.66 -11.67
CA PHE A 181 18.17 6.82 -12.95
C PHE A 181 17.24 7.29 -14.07
N ARG A 182 15.96 6.89 -14.03
CA ARG A 182 14.92 7.32 -14.99
C ARG A 182 14.19 8.61 -14.59
N GLY A 183 14.60 9.28 -13.50
CA GLY A 183 13.93 10.48 -13.01
C GLY A 183 12.58 10.21 -12.34
N LEU A 184 12.33 8.99 -11.86
CA LEU A 184 11.09 8.55 -11.23
C LEU A 184 11.25 8.41 -9.70
N HIS A 185 10.32 8.97 -8.94
CA HIS A 185 10.20 8.77 -7.50
C HIS A 185 9.74 7.34 -7.20
N THR A 186 10.12 6.83 -6.03
CA THR A 186 9.75 5.48 -5.60
C THR A 186 8.93 5.54 -4.33
N LEU A 187 7.73 4.96 -4.34
CA LEU A 187 7.04 4.57 -3.10
C LEU A 187 7.65 3.26 -2.62
N VAL A 188 8.15 3.28 -1.40
CA VAL A 188 8.77 2.17 -0.71
C VAL A 188 7.88 1.80 0.49
N LEU A 189 7.18 0.69 0.36
CA LEU A 189 6.45 0.08 1.48
C LEU A 189 7.44 -0.55 2.44
N LEU A 190 7.06 -0.64 3.70
CA LEU A 190 7.88 -1.28 4.73
C LEU A 190 7.17 -2.52 5.24
N ASP A 191 7.97 -3.55 5.48
CA ASP A 191 7.52 -4.84 5.97
C ASP A 191 6.93 -4.74 7.39
N LEU A 192 6.00 -5.65 7.67
CA LEU A 192 5.19 -5.65 8.88
C LEU A 192 5.54 -6.78 9.84
N ASP A 193 6.33 -7.75 9.38
CA ASP A 193 6.62 -8.94 10.15
C ASP A 193 8.07 -9.41 9.93
N PRO A 194 8.94 -9.30 10.95
CA PRO A 194 10.33 -9.76 10.88
C PRO A 194 10.46 -11.28 10.77
N THR A 195 9.39 -12.05 10.99
CA THR A 195 9.36 -13.50 10.74
C THR A 195 8.91 -13.84 9.33
N GLY A 196 8.16 -12.93 8.68
CA GLY A 196 7.57 -13.12 7.37
C GLY A 196 6.42 -14.13 7.34
N GLN A 197 6.00 -14.68 8.48
CA GLN A 197 4.99 -15.74 8.56
C GLN A 197 3.56 -15.20 8.51
N GLY A 198 3.34 -13.93 8.86
CA GLY A 198 2.00 -13.34 8.92
C GLY A 198 1.15 -13.94 10.04
N THR A 199 1.80 -14.43 11.10
CA THR A 199 1.18 -15.05 12.27
C THR A 199 1.59 -14.32 13.54
N GLY A 200 0.70 -14.27 14.55
CA GLY A 200 0.97 -13.57 15.80
C GLY A 200 0.83 -12.05 15.70
N ASP A 201 1.48 -11.32 16.62
CA ASP A 201 1.44 -9.86 16.65
C ASP A 201 2.41 -9.28 15.61
N GLN A 202 1.90 -8.43 14.71
CA GLN A 202 2.75 -7.76 13.74
C GLN A 202 3.73 -6.81 14.43
N LYS A 203 4.94 -6.71 13.88
CA LYS A 203 5.94 -5.73 14.27
C LYS A 203 6.32 -4.87 13.06
N PRO A 204 5.47 -3.87 12.73
CA PRO A 204 5.75 -2.91 11.68
C PRO A 204 7.16 -2.35 11.76
N MET A 205 7.85 -2.34 10.61
CA MET A 205 9.20 -1.83 10.52
C MET A 205 9.26 -0.35 10.92
N LYS A 206 10.12 -0.06 11.89
CA LYS A 206 10.39 1.32 12.33
C LYS A 206 11.37 2.00 11.35
N PRO A 207 11.47 3.34 11.37
CA PRO A 207 12.46 4.05 10.56
C PRO A 207 13.90 3.56 10.76
N SER A 208 14.29 3.20 11.99
CA SER A 208 15.60 2.62 12.31
C SER A 208 15.83 1.25 11.68
N ASP A 209 14.81 0.39 11.68
CA ASP A 209 14.86 -0.92 11.03
C ASP A 209 14.98 -0.77 9.51
N ALA A 210 14.20 0.15 8.92
CA ALA A 210 14.26 0.44 7.49
C ALA A 210 15.63 0.98 7.05
N LYS A 211 16.20 1.92 7.83
CA LYS A 211 17.57 2.42 7.61
C LYS A 211 18.55 1.26 7.59
N ARG A 212 18.51 0.39 8.60
CA ARG A 212 19.42 -0.75 8.70
C ARG A 212 19.29 -1.71 7.51
N SER A 213 18.07 -2.02 7.09
CA SER A 213 17.83 -2.86 5.91
C SER A 213 18.36 -2.23 4.64
N ILE A 214 18.13 -0.92 4.42
CA ILE A 214 18.64 -0.19 3.25
C ILE A 214 20.17 -0.17 3.23
N GLU A 215 20.83 0.06 4.37
CA GLU A 215 22.29 0.03 4.47
C GLU A 215 22.87 -1.35 4.11
N LEU A 216 22.27 -2.42 4.63
CA LEU A 216 22.66 -3.79 4.31
C LEU A 216 22.47 -4.12 2.82
N MET A 217 21.36 -3.66 2.23
CA MET A 217 21.11 -3.81 0.79
C MET A 217 22.14 -3.02 -0.03
N TRP A 218 22.51 -1.82 0.41
CA TRP A 218 23.50 -0.97 -0.24
C TRP A 218 24.86 -1.64 -0.28
N ASP A 219 25.33 -2.11 0.88
CA ASP A 219 26.63 -2.77 1.00
C ASP A 219 26.67 -4.07 0.15
N LYS A 220 25.61 -4.88 0.20
CA LYS A 220 25.50 -6.11 -0.62
C LYS A 220 25.42 -5.82 -2.12
N LEU A 221 24.71 -4.77 -2.53
CA LEU A 221 24.61 -4.40 -3.95
C LEU A 221 25.95 -3.86 -4.48
N ASP A 222 26.68 -3.08 -3.68
CA ASP A 222 28.02 -2.59 -4.01
C ASP A 222 29.04 -3.73 -4.12
N GLU A 223 29.02 -4.69 -3.19
CA GLU A 223 29.81 -5.93 -3.29
C GLU A 223 29.48 -6.74 -4.55
N GLY A 224 28.19 -6.88 -4.86
CA GLY A 224 27.72 -7.58 -6.04
C GLY A 224 28.24 -6.95 -7.33
N LEU A 225 28.18 -5.61 -7.45
CA LEU A 225 28.69 -4.89 -8.63
C LEU A 225 30.20 -5.07 -8.84
N LYS A 226 30.99 -5.13 -7.78
CA LYS A 226 32.45 -5.34 -7.87
C LYS A 226 32.81 -6.72 -8.43
N GLN A 227 31.92 -7.70 -8.28
CA GLN A 227 32.12 -9.06 -8.79
C GLN A 227 31.79 -9.19 -10.29
N PHE A 228 31.01 -8.26 -10.85
CA PHE A 228 30.73 -8.20 -12.29
C PHE A 228 31.90 -7.55 -13.03
N ALA A 229 32.93 -8.36 -13.34
CA ALA A 229 34.08 -7.92 -14.12
C ALA A 229 33.86 -8.00 -15.65
N GLU A 230 32.88 -8.77 -16.11
CA GLU A 230 32.66 -9.00 -17.54
C GLU A 230 31.41 -8.28 -18.08
N PRO A 231 31.51 -7.63 -19.25
CA PRO A 231 30.39 -6.99 -19.90
C PRO A 231 29.34 -8.03 -20.32
N THR A 232 28.09 -7.76 -19.94
CA THR A 232 26.93 -8.56 -20.35
C THR A 232 26.55 -8.26 -21.81
N GLU A 233 26.14 -9.29 -22.56
CA GLU A 233 25.64 -9.13 -23.93
C GLU A 233 24.24 -8.48 -23.97
N SER A 234 23.50 -8.51 -22.85
CA SER A 234 22.17 -7.91 -22.76
C SER A 234 22.25 -6.42 -22.47
N SER A 235 21.82 -5.61 -23.45
CA SER A 235 21.73 -4.15 -23.30
C SER A 235 20.86 -3.70 -22.12
N LEU A 236 19.83 -4.49 -21.78
CA LEU A 236 18.98 -4.24 -20.62
C LEU A 236 19.78 -4.38 -19.31
N ILE A 237 20.52 -5.47 -19.16
CA ILE A 237 21.31 -5.73 -17.96
C ILE A 237 22.43 -4.69 -17.84
N ALA A 238 23.08 -4.34 -18.95
CA ALA A 238 24.07 -3.27 -18.98
C ALA A 238 23.49 -1.92 -18.51
N SER A 239 22.29 -1.56 -18.98
CA SER A 239 21.62 -0.33 -18.54
C SER A 239 21.27 -0.35 -17.04
N GLN A 240 20.87 -1.50 -16.49
CA GLN A 240 20.58 -1.64 -15.06
C GLN A 240 21.87 -1.52 -14.23
N GLN A 241 22.96 -2.15 -14.66
CA GLN A 241 24.26 -2.04 -13.99
C GLN A 241 24.75 -0.58 -13.95
N VAL A 242 24.57 0.18 -15.03
CA VAL A 242 24.87 1.62 -15.05
C VAL A 242 24.01 2.38 -14.05
N ALA A 243 22.71 2.09 -13.96
CA ALA A 243 21.83 2.71 -12.98
C ALA A 243 22.26 2.41 -11.54
N PHE A 244 22.63 1.15 -11.24
CA PHE A 244 23.10 0.76 -9.91
C PHE A 244 24.42 1.45 -9.56
N LYS A 245 25.37 1.48 -10.50
CA LYS A 245 26.66 2.15 -10.29
C LYS A 245 26.47 3.64 -10.02
N SER A 246 25.68 4.34 -10.85
CA SER A 246 25.40 5.76 -10.67
C SER A 246 24.69 6.06 -9.34
N PHE A 247 23.85 5.15 -8.86
CA PHE A 247 23.18 5.28 -7.57
C PHE A 247 24.17 5.13 -6.40
N LEU A 248 25.05 4.13 -6.46
CA LEU A 248 26.01 3.81 -5.41
C LEU A 248 27.22 4.76 -5.36
N GLU A 249 27.52 5.47 -6.44
CA GLU A 249 28.51 6.55 -6.46
C GLU A 249 28.08 7.76 -5.61
N GLY A 250 26.78 7.88 -5.30
CA GLY A 250 26.26 8.88 -4.39
C GLY A 250 26.59 8.60 -2.93
N GLU A 251 26.51 9.63 -2.09
CA GLU A 251 26.66 9.46 -0.65
C GLU A 251 25.40 8.84 -0.04
N LYS A 252 25.53 7.59 0.41
CA LYS A 252 24.47 6.78 1.04
C LYS A 252 23.68 7.57 2.08
N ASP A 253 24.38 8.23 3.00
CA ASP A 253 23.81 8.97 4.13
C ASP A 253 22.96 10.19 3.70
N ASN A 254 23.29 10.77 2.54
CA ASN A 254 22.61 11.93 1.98
C ASN A 254 21.44 11.58 1.05
N LEU A 255 21.12 10.29 0.88
CA LEU A 255 19.98 9.85 0.08
C LEU A 255 18.68 10.48 0.62
N PRO A 256 17.97 11.34 -0.14
CA PRO A 256 16.77 12.01 0.34
C PRO A 256 15.63 11.01 0.51
N ILE A 257 14.93 11.12 1.64
CA ILE A 257 13.83 10.24 2.03
C ILE A 257 12.70 11.10 2.60
N VAL A 258 11.47 10.82 2.20
CA VAL A 258 10.28 11.32 2.89
C VAL A 258 9.68 10.17 3.68
N LEU A 259 9.68 10.28 5.00
CA LEU A 259 8.97 9.35 5.88
C LEU A 259 7.50 9.78 5.95
N CYS A 260 6.60 8.83 5.66
CA CYS A 260 5.17 8.99 5.81
C CYS A 260 4.67 7.99 6.86
N SER A 261 4.06 8.50 7.93
CA SER A 261 3.59 7.71 9.06
C SER A 261 2.09 7.90 9.27
N ASP A 262 1.39 6.81 9.59
CA ASP A 262 -0.04 6.79 9.96
C ASP A 262 -0.94 7.60 9.00
N MET A 263 -0.61 7.53 7.71
CA MET A 263 -1.30 8.31 6.69
C MET A 263 -2.77 7.90 6.58
N GLY A 264 -3.65 8.91 6.58
CA GLY A 264 -5.10 8.70 6.59
C GLY A 264 -5.70 8.57 7.99
N THR A 265 -4.92 8.73 9.06
CA THR A 265 -5.41 8.85 10.45
C THR A 265 -5.18 10.27 10.99
N GLN A 266 -5.63 10.54 12.23
CA GLN A 266 -5.41 11.84 12.88
C GLN A 266 -3.93 12.06 13.26
N GLU A 267 -3.18 10.97 13.45
CA GLU A 267 -1.77 10.94 13.82
C GLU A 267 -0.82 11.07 12.61
N GLN A 268 -1.36 11.26 11.41
CA GLN A 268 -0.57 11.30 10.19
C GLN A 268 0.61 12.28 10.27
N LYS A 269 1.78 11.85 9.78
CA LYS A 269 2.99 12.68 9.77
C LYS A 269 3.79 12.47 8.49
N ILE A 270 4.27 13.57 7.91
CA ILE A 270 5.17 13.56 6.75
C ILE A 270 6.44 14.31 7.15
N ILE A 271 7.60 13.68 6.98
CA ILE A 271 8.90 14.25 7.35
C ILE A 271 9.87 14.07 6.17
N LEU A 272 10.43 15.17 5.67
CA LEU A 272 11.59 15.15 4.78
C LEU A 272 12.87 15.00 5.61
N THR A 273 13.65 13.97 5.29
CA THR A 273 14.94 13.64 5.90
C THR A 273 15.89 13.05 4.85
N ASN A 274 16.99 12.46 5.30
CA ASN A 274 17.89 11.63 4.51
C ASN A 274 18.07 10.26 5.19
N LEU A 275 18.82 9.34 4.57
CA LEU A 275 19.03 8.01 5.13
C LEU A 275 19.73 8.05 6.50
N GLU A 276 20.66 8.99 6.72
CA GLU A 276 21.30 9.16 8.02
C GLU A 276 20.27 9.51 9.11
N GLY A 277 19.47 10.54 8.86
CA GLY A 277 18.47 11.07 9.78
C GLY A 277 17.27 10.17 9.98
N LEU A 278 16.95 9.28 9.03
CA LEU A 278 15.83 8.34 9.12
C LEU A 278 15.88 7.50 10.40
N GLY A 279 17.08 7.05 10.79
CA GLY A 279 17.25 6.20 11.98
C GLY A 279 16.97 6.90 13.32
N ASN A 280 16.92 8.23 13.32
CA ASN A 280 16.65 9.05 14.51
C ASN A 280 15.15 9.38 14.66
N LEU A 281 14.32 9.02 13.67
CA LEU A 281 12.89 9.28 13.69
C LEU A 281 12.16 8.14 14.40
N GLU A 282 11.16 8.50 15.20
CA GLU A 282 10.30 7.53 15.89
C GLU A 282 9.38 6.80 14.90
N GLY A 283 8.85 7.52 13.92
CA GLY A 283 7.81 7.05 13.01
C GLY A 283 6.43 7.03 13.65
N GLY A 284 5.53 6.22 13.08
CA GLY A 284 4.19 5.94 13.59
C GLY A 284 3.94 4.44 13.69
N ARG A 285 2.67 4.05 13.83
CA ARG A 285 2.25 2.63 13.89
C ARG A 285 2.52 1.93 12.57
N LEU A 286 2.19 2.59 11.45
CA LEU A 286 2.51 2.15 10.10
C LEU A 286 3.35 3.21 9.40
N ASN A 287 4.38 2.76 8.68
CA ASN A 287 5.35 3.63 8.03
C ASN A 287 5.54 3.21 6.57
N CYS A 288 5.72 4.20 5.70
CA CYS A 288 6.28 3.99 4.37
C CYS A 288 7.22 5.13 4.02
N LEU A 289 8.05 4.93 3.00
CA LEU A 289 9.02 5.92 2.55
C LEU A 289 8.72 6.32 1.11
N ILE A 290 8.95 7.59 0.79
CA ILE A 290 9.17 8.02 -0.59
C ILE A 290 10.65 8.29 -0.77
N MET A 291 11.24 7.74 -1.83
CA MET A 291 12.58 8.10 -2.29
C MET A 291 12.44 8.94 -3.56
N PRO A 292 12.58 10.28 -3.47
CA PRO A 292 12.47 11.13 -4.64
C PRO A 292 13.60 10.84 -5.63
N ALA A 293 13.35 11.01 -6.93
CA ALA A 293 14.41 11.21 -7.92
C ALA A 293 14.85 12.69 -7.96
N SER A 294 15.39 13.15 -9.10
CA SER A 294 15.56 14.57 -9.35
C SER A 294 14.22 15.29 -9.41
N THR A 295 14.11 16.36 -8.65
CA THR A 295 12.91 17.16 -8.45
C THR A 295 12.95 18.43 -9.29
N SER A 296 11.78 18.95 -9.63
CA SER A 296 11.61 20.31 -10.15
C SER A 296 11.59 21.33 -9.01
N GLU A 297 11.74 22.62 -9.33
CA GLU A 297 11.69 23.71 -8.34
C GLU A 297 10.38 23.70 -7.52
N VAL A 298 9.26 23.33 -8.14
CA VAL A 298 7.96 23.23 -7.47
C VAL A 298 7.96 22.05 -6.49
N GLU A 299 8.49 20.91 -6.90
CA GLU A 299 8.59 19.71 -6.06
C GLU A 299 9.54 19.95 -4.88
N ASP A 300 10.66 20.64 -5.08
CA ASP A 300 11.57 21.03 -4.00
C ASP A 300 10.86 21.90 -2.96
N LYS A 301 10.17 22.95 -3.41
CA LYS A 301 9.37 23.81 -2.52
C LYS A 301 8.29 23.03 -1.78
N ALA A 302 7.64 22.08 -2.47
CA ALA A 302 6.61 21.24 -1.86
C ALA A 302 7.19 20.32 -0.77
N LEU A 303 8.34 19.70 -1.03
CA LEU A 303 9.04 18.82 -0.09
C LEU A 303 9.58 19.57 1.13
N LEU A 304 10.08 20.80 0.94
CA LEU A 304 10.62 21.60 2.04
C LEU A 304 9.58 21.92 3.13
N ARG A 305 8.28 21.86 2.82
CA ARG A 305 7.20 21.98 3.83
C ARG A 305 7.21 20.86 4.86
N TRP A 306 7.85 19.73 4.54
CA TRP A 306 7.95 18.56 5.41
C TRP A 306 9.29 18.48 6.14
N LYS A 307 10.21 19.42 5.92
CA LYS A 307 11.47 19.47 6.65
C LYS A 307 11.20 19.93 8.08
N GLN A 308 11.73 19.20 9.06
CA GLN A 308 11.70 19.64 10.45
C GLN A 308 12.78 20.70 10.69
N GLU A 309 12.45 21.69 11.51
CA GLU A 309 13.40 22.71 12.00
C GLU A 309 14.41 22.12 12.99
#